data_AF-A0A556SWM8-F1
#
_entry.id   AF-A0A556SWM8-F1
#
_cell.length_a   1.000
_cell.length_b   1.000
_cell.length_c   1.000
_cell.angle_alpha   90.00
_cell.angle_beta   90.00
_cell.angle_gamma   90.00
#
_symmetry.space_group_name_H-M   'P 1'
#
loop_
_entity.id
_entity.type
_entity.pdbx_description
1 polymer ?
#
loop_
_entity_poly.entity_id
_entity_poly.type
_entity_poly.pdbx_seq_one_letter_code
_entity_poly.pdbx_strand_id
1 'polypeptide(L)' 'MKEYKVIIYQENALSSLLLGTANADPLKFSNFLNKYALQGWRVVTMEKDIRRLYLFWRREAYLVILEREHDNIKPNFF' A
#
# COMPACT_ATOMS: atom_id res chain seq x y z
N MET A 1 -17.01 15.15 -5.21
CA MET A 1 -16.59 15.13 -3.78
C MET A 1 -15.41 14.16 -3.64
N LYS A 2 -14.37 14.48 -2.88
CA LYS A 2 -13.22 13.57 -2.73
C LYS A 2 -13.52 12.41 -1.78
N GLU A 3 -13.16 11.20 -2.20
CA GLU A 3 -13.16 9.99 -1.37
C GLU A 3 -11.72 9.64 -1.00
N TYR A 4 -11.47 9.31 0.27
CA TYR A 4 -10.16 8.90 0.76
C TYR A 4 -10.16 7.43 1.18
N LYS A 5 -9.06 6.74 0.91
CA LYS A 5 -8.83 5.37 1.33
C LYS A 5 -7.46 5.25 1.98
N VAL A 6 -7.44 4.75 3.20
CA VAL A 6 -6.21 4.52 3.97
C VAL A 6 -5.86 3.04 3.89
N ILE A 7 -4.64 2.73 3.47
CA ILE A 7 -4.18 1.34 3.34
C ILE A 7 -2.86 1.16 4.06
N ILE A 8 -2.77 0.06 4.82
CA ILE A 8 -1.53 -0.38 5.43
C ILE A 8 -1.00 -1.55 4.59
N TYR A 9 0.06 -1.30 3.83
CA TYR A 9 0.75 -2.32 3.07
C TYR A 9 1.85 -2.96 3.93
N GLN A 10 1.77 -4.27 4.12
CA GLN A 10 2.77 -5.05 4.86
C GLN A 10 3.10 -6.28 4.02
N GLU A 11 4.37 -6.46 3.66
CA GLU A 11 4.79 -7.71 3.06
C GLU A 11 4.85 -8.79 4.14
N ASN A 12 4.22 -9.94 3.87
CA ASN A 12 4.30 -11.08 4.77
C ASN A 12 5.74 -11.59 4.76
N ALA A 13 6.46 -11.31 5.85
CA ALA A 13 7.85 -11.73 6.09
C ALA A 13 8.06 -13.25 6.19
N LEU A 14 7.06 -14.07 5.85
CA LEU A 14 7.18 -15.53 5.87
C LEU A 14 8.20 -16.05 4.85
N SER A 15 8.55 -15.26 3.82
CA SER A 15 9.61 -15.58 2.86
C SER A 15 10.98 -14.98 3.20
N SER A 16 11.06 -14.01 4.12
CA SER A 16 12.30 -13.29 4.46
C SER A 16 12.95 -13.73 5.77
N LEU A 17 12.36 -14.73 6.45
CA LEU A 17 12.96 -15.39 7.61
C LEU A 17 14.25 -16.16 7.29
N LEU A 18 14.59 -16.35 6.01
CA LEU A 18 15.79 -17.09 5.58
C LEU A 18 16.93 -16.22 5.04
N LEU A 19 16.69 -14.96 4.64
CA LEU A 19 17.72 -14.10 4.05
C LEU A 19 17.50 -12.65 4.49
N GLY A 20 18.52 -12.07 5.13
CA GLY A 20 18.43 -10.83 5.89
C GLY A 20 17.77 -9.64 5.19
N THR A 21 17.17 -8.79 6.02
CA THR A 21 16.49 -7.52 5.69
C THR A 21 15.29 -7.66 4.76
N ALA A 22 14.11 -7.86 5.36
CA ALA A 22 12.82 -7.81 4.71
C ALA A 22 12.46 -6.37 4.31
N ASN A 23 13.10 -5.82 3.27
CA ASN A 23 12.62 -4.61 2.61
C ASN A 23 11.41 -4.97 1.76
N ALA A 24 10.44 -4.05 1.64
CA ALA A 24 9.35 -4.22 0.69
C ALA A 24 9.89 -4.33 -0.74
N ASP A 25 9.50 -5.39 -1.46
CA ASP A 25 9.85 -5.56 -2.88
C ASP A 25 9.24 -4.41 -3.71
N PRO A 26 10.08 -3.55 -4.33
CA PRO A 26 9.59 -2.40 -5.09
C PRO A 26 8.66 -2.79 -6.25
N LEU A 27 8.86 -3.97 -6.86
CA LEU A 27 8.02 -4.45 -7.96
C LEU A 27 6.63 -4.84 -7.44
N LYS A 28 6.56 -5.55 -6.31
CA LYS A 28 5.28 -5.92 -5.68
C LYS A 28 4.53 -4.70 -5.19
N PHE A 29 5.24 -3.75 -4.58
CA PHE A 29 4.64 -2.51 -4.11
C PHE A 29 4.14 -1.64 -5.27
N SER A 30 4.90 -1.52 -6.36
CA SER A 30 4.47 -0.83 -7.58
C SER A 30 3.24 -1.48 -8.21
N ASN A 31 3.22 -2.81 -8.31
CA ASN A 31 2.07 -3.55 -8.82
C ASN A 31 0.84 -3.39 -7.93
N PHE A 32 1.02 -3.30 -6.61
CA PHE A 32 -0.04 -2.99 -5.66
C PHE A 32 -0.62 -1.59 -5.92
N LEU A 33 0.21 -0.55 -6.04
CA LEU A 33 -0.25 0.81 -6.32
C LEU A 33 -0.95 0.93 -7.67
N ASN A 34 -0.41 0.27 -8.71
CA ASN A 34 -1.00 0.28 -10.06
C ASN A 34 -2.42 -0.30 -10.09
N LYS A 35 -2.74 -1.31 -9.25
CA LYS A 35 -4.11 -1.85 -9.13
C LYS A 35 -5.11 -0.80 -8.64
N TYR A 36 -4.69 0.11 -7.75
CA TYR A 36 -5.53 1.21 -7.28
C TYR A 36 -5.58 2.36 -8.28
N ALA A 37 -4.46 2.65 -8.96
CA ALA A 37 -4.43 3.63 -10.04
C ALA A 37 -5.43 3.28 -11.16
N LEU A 38 -5.52 2.00 -11.54
CA LEU A 38 -6.52 1.50 -12.51
C LEU A 38 -7.98 1.71 -12.06
N GLN A 39 -8.21 1.79 -10.75
CA GLN A 39 -9.52 2.07 -10.16
C GLN A 39 -9.77 3.58 -9.96
N GLY A 40 -8.88 4.44 -10.49
CA GLY A 40 -8.97 5.90 -10.39
C GLY A 40 -8.46 6.48 -9.08
N TRP A 41 -7.77 5.71 -8.24
CA TRP A 41 -7.16 6.22 -7.01
C TRP A 41 -5.80 6.86 -7.27
N ARG A 42 -5.57 8.01 -6.66
CA ARG A 42 -4.31 8.75 -6.67
C ARG A 42 -3.66 8.67 -5.29
N VAL A 43 -2.36 8.42 -5.24
CA VAL A 43 -1.59 8.50 -3.99
C VAL A 43 -1.48 9.96 -3.55
N VAL A 44 -1.88 10.25 -2.31
CA VAL A 44 -1.76 11.56 -1.68
C VAL A 44 -0.48 11.64 -0.88
N THR A 45 -0.25 10.65 -0.02
CA THR A 45 0.95 10.54 0.81
C THR A 45 1.25 9.09 1.13
N MET A 46 2.50 8.85 1.48
CA MET A 46 3.01 7.56 1.92
C MET A 46 3.99 7.76 3.07
N GLU A 47 3.80 7.00 4.15
CA GLU A 47 4.68 7.00 5.30
C GLU A 47 5.20 5.57 5.56
N LYS A 48 6.50 5.44 5.80
CA LYS A 48 7.12 4.16 6.17
C LYS A 48 7.12 4.05 7.69
N ASP A 49 6.40 3.07 8.21
CA ASP A 49 6.38 2.71 9.64
C ASP A 49 7.20 1.43 9.83
N ILE A 50 8.30 1.53 10.60
CA ILE A 50 9.13 0.38 10.96
C ILE A 50 8.85 0.06 12.42
N ARG A 51 8.10 -1.03 12.65
CA ARG A 51 7.80 -1.49 14.00
C ARG A 51 8.78 -2.59 14.40
N ARG A 52 9.44 -2.38 15.53
CA ARG A 52 10.25 -3.40 16.19
C ARG A 52 9.33 -4.41 16.88
N LEU A 53 9.51 -5.69 16.56
CA LEU A 53 8.88 -6.83 17.22
C LEU A 53 9.98 -7.59 17.99
N TYR A 54 9.90 -7.57 19.32
CA TYR A 54 10.88 -8.23 20.20
C TYR A 54 12.34 -7.80 19.95
N LEU A 55 13.31 -8.66 20.31
CA LEU A 55 14.73 -8.31 20.32
C LEU A 55 15.31 -8.13 18.90
N PHE A 56 14.88 -8.92 17.91
CA PHE A 56 15.51 -8.98 16.57
C PHE A 56 14.56 -8.84 15.38
N TRP A 57 13.23 -8.96 15.53
CA TRP A 57 12.32 -8.84 14.39
C TRP A 57 11.93 -7.39 14.15
N ARG A 58 11.88 -7.01 12.88
CA ARG A 58 11.36 -5.72 12.44
C ARG A 58 10.33 -6.00 11.37
N ARG A 59 9.17 -5.36 11.48
CA ARG A 59 8.14 -5.38 10.44
C ARG A 59 8.06 -4.00 9.83
N GLU A 60 8.30 -3.96 8.54
CA GLU A 60 8.06 -2.76 7.74
C GLU A 60 6.60 -2.73 7.31
N ALA A 61 5.98 -1.56 7.45
CA ALA A 61 4.65 -1.26 6.97
C ALA A 61 4.69 0.07 6.23
N TYR A 62 3.92 0.19 5.17
CA TYR A 62 3.72 1.44 4.45
C TYR A 62 2.28 1.88 4.65
N LEU A 63 2.09 3.04 5.28
CA LEU A 63 0.81 3.71 5.34
C LEU A 63 0.64 4.51 4.05
N VAL A 64 -0.31 4.13 3.21
CA VAL A 64 -0.61 4.79 1.95
C VAL A 64 -1.98 5.43 2.06
N ILE A 65 -2.05 6.75 1.85
CA ILE A 65 -3.31 7.47 1.75
C ILE A 65 -3.59 7.72 0.27
N LEU A 66 -4.73 7.22 -0.18
CA LEU A 66 -5.23 7.39 -1.54
C LEU A 66 -6.43 8.34 -1.55
N GLU A 67 -6.59 9.08 -2.63
CA GLU A 67 -7.80 9.86 -2.92
C GLU A 67 -8.36 9.52 -4.30
N ARG A 68 -9.67 9.67 -4.50
CA ARG A 68 -10.29 9.72 -5.83
C ARG A 68 -11.45 10.68 -5.83
N GLU A 69 -11.84 11.15 -7.00
CA GLU A 69 -13.11 11.87 -7.16
C GLU A 69 -14.27 10.88 -7.17
N HIS A 70 -15.25 11.09 -6.28
CA HIS A 70 -16.47 10.28 -6.16
C HIS A 70 -17.31 10.26 -7.45
N ASP A 71 -17.24 11.33 -8.24
CA ASP A 71 -18.07 11.53 -9.45
C ASP A 71 -17.50 10.82 -10.70
N ASN A 72 -16.35 10.13 -10.58
CA ASN A 72 -15.83 9.24 -11.63
C ASN A 72 -16.55 7.88 -11.70
N ILE A 73 -17.52 7.63 -10.82
CA ILE A 73 -18.50 6.55 -11.00
C ILE A 73 -19.64 7.12 -11.86
N LYS A 74 -19.40 7.34 -13.15
CA LYS A 74 -20.53 7.48 -14.08
C LYS A 74 -21.30 6.16 -14.03
N PRO A 75 -22.61 6.15 -13.76
CA PRO A 75 -23.40 4.96 -14.02
C PRO A 75 -23.21 4.64 -15.49
N ASN A 76 -22.75 3.43 -15.81
CA ASN A 76 -22.90 2.89 -17.14
C ASN A 76 -24.41 2.80 -17.40
N PHE A 77 -25.01 3.86 -17.94
CA PHE A 77 -26.31 3.80 -18.56
C PHE A 77 -26.09 3.11 -19.91
N PHE A 78 -26.20 1.78 -19.89
CA PHE A 78 -26.60 0.97 -21.03
C PHE A 78 -28.06 0.54 -20.80
#